data_AF-A0A6L7CEJ5-F1
#
_entry.id   AF-A0A6L7CEJ5-F1
#
_cell.length_a   1.000
_cell.length_b   1.000
_cell.length_c   1.000
_cell.angle_alpha   90.00
_cell.angle_beta   90.00
_cell.angle_gamma   90.00
#
_symmetry.space_group_name_H-M   'P 1'
#
loop_
_entity.id
_entity.type
_entity.pdbx_description
1 polymer ?
#
loop_
_entity_poly.entity_id
_entity_poly.type
_entity_poly.pdbx_seq_one_letter_code
_entity_poly.pdbx_strand_id
1 'polypeptide(L)' 'MGKEVMGKKENEMAQEKERPAGSQSLFRGLMLIEILSNYPNGCPLAHLSELAGLNKSTVHRLLQGLQSCGYVTTAP' A
#
# COMPACT_ATOMS: atom_id res chain seq x y z
N MET A 1 -10.72 -27.31 -37.33
CA MET A 1 -10.88 -27.58 -35.87
C MET A 1 -9.49 -27.86 -35.31
N GLY A 2 -8.92 -27.18 -34.33
CA GLY A 2 -9.30 -25.98 -33.60
C GLY A 2 -8.01 -25.24 -33.21
N LYS A 3 -7.99 -23.94 -33.45
CA LYS A 3 -7.09 -23.01 -32.77
C LYS A 3 -7.84 -22.62 -31.50
N GLU A 4 -7.21 -22.73 -30.32
CA GLU A 4 -7.52 -21.98 -29.08
C GLU A 4 -7.05 -22.79 -27.85
N VAL A 5 -5.76 -22.74 -27.52
CA VAL A 5 -5.29 -23.01 -26.15
C VAL A 5 -4.05 -22.20 -25.73
N MET A 6 -3.51 -21.32 -26.59
CA MET A 6 -2.21 -20.67 -26.35
C MET A 6 -2.28 -19.22 -25.86
N GLY A 7 -3.39 -18.80 -25.23
CA GLY A 7 -3.61 -17.39 -24.85
C GLY A 7 -3.45 -17.04 -23.37
N LYS A 8 -3.10 -17.99 -22.50
CA LYS A 8 -3.18 -17.77 -21.02
C LYS A 8 -1.86 -17.63 -20.28
N LYS A 9 -0.70 -17.80 -20.95
CA LYS A 9 0.62 -17.85 -20.27
C LYS A 9 1.50 -16.61 -20.44
N GLU A 10 1.11 -15.65 -21.28
CA GLU A 10 1.96 -14.50 -21.60
C GLU A 10 1.76 -13.31 -20.66
N ASN A 11 0.64 -13.25 -19.93
CA ASN A 11 0.32 -12.11 -19.06
C ASN A 11 0.97 -12.18 -17.66
N GLU A 12 1.58 -13.31 -17.28
CA GLU A 12 2.26 -13.47 -15.98
C GLU A 12 3.74 -13.02 -16.01
N MET A 13 4.40 -13.00 -17.18
CA MET A 13 5.83 -12.68 -17.29
C MET A 13 6.13 -11.17 -17.42
N ALA A 14 5.12 -10.33 -17.66
CA ALA A 14 5.34 -8.89 -17.88
C ALA A 14 5.36 -8.05 -16.58
N GLN A 15 4.93 -8.60 -15.44
CA GLN A 15 4.74 -7.85 -14.18
C GLN A 15 5.76 -8.18 -13.08
N GLU A 16 6.91 -8.74 -13.47
CA GLU A 16 8.04 -9.01 -12.56
C GLU A 16 9.13 -7.92 -12.64
N LYS A 17 9.13 -7.10 -13.69
CA LYS A 17 10.27 -6.22 -14.01
C LYS A 17 10.31 -4.88 -13.24
N GLU A 18 9.29 -4.53 -12.47
CA GLU A 18 9.23 -3.21 -11.80
C GLU A 18 8.77 -3.26 -10.34
N ARG A 19 8.88 -4.41 -9.67
CA ARG A 19 8.65 -4.42 -8.22
C ARG A 19 9.89 -3.81 -7.57
N PRO A 20 9.76 -2.72 -6.79
CA PRO A 20 10.89 -2.13 -6.08
C PRO A 20 11.59 -3.21 -5.25
N ALA A 21 12.91 -3.32 -5.37
CA ALA A 21 13.69 -4.22 -4.53
C ALA A 21 13.52 -3.79 -3.06
N GLY A 22 13.00 -4.68 -2.22
CA GLY A 22 12.82 -4.43 -0.78
C GLY A 22 11.52 -4.98 -0.21
N SER A 23 11.32 -4.77 1.09
CA SER A 23 10.10 -5.22 1.76
C SER A 23 8.91 -4.34 1.38
N GLN A 24 7.85 -4.96 0.86
CA GLN A 24 6.60 -4.26 0.56
C GLN A 24 6.03 -3.52 1.78
N SER A 25 6.20 -4.06 2.99
CA SER A 25 5.72 -3.41 4.22
C SER A 25 6.42 -2.08 4.49
N LEU A 26 7.71 -1.98 4.16
CA LEU A 26 8.49 -0.76 4.33
C LEU A 26 7.97 0.34 3.41
N PHE A 27 7.86 0.06 2.11
CA PHE A 27 7.38 1.05 1.15
C PHE A 27 5.95 1.51 1.45
N ARG A 28 5.07 0.58 1.87
CA ARG A 28 3.71 0.94 2.31
C ARG A 28 3.71 1.82 3.56
N GLY A 29 4.59 1.55 4.52
CA GLY A 29 4.74 2.39 5.71
C GLY A 29 5.20 3.81 5.36
N LEU A 30 6.23 3.93 4.51
CA LEU A 30 6.74 5.22 4.03
C LEU A 30 5.68 6.00 3.24
N MET A 31 4.92 5.32 2.38
CA MET A 31 3.81 5.91 1.64
C MET A 31 2.74 6.49 2.57
N LEU A 32 2.38 5.80 3.66
CA LEU A 32 1.41 6.32 4.62
C LEU A 32 1.93 7.58 5.32
N ILE A 33 3.22 7.64 5.67
CA ILE A 33 3.85 8.84 6.24
C ILE A 33 3.80 10.00 5.24
N GLU A 34 4.14 9.74 3.98
CA GLU A 34 4.12 10.73 2.90
C GLU A 34 2.72 11.31 2.72
N ILE A 35 1.69 10.46 2.66
CA ILE A 35 0.29 10.91 2.57
C ILE A 35 -0.02 11.79 3.79
N LEU A 36 0.22 11.30 5.01
CA LEU A 36 -0.07 12.02 6.26
C LEU A 36 0.68 13.34 6.40
N SER A 37 1.84 13.51 5.77
CA SER A 37 2.58 14.79 5.77
C SER A 37 1.78 15.94 5.16
N ASN A 38 0.79 15.63 4.30
CA ASN A 38 -0.13 16.59 3.70
C ASN A 38 -1.38 16.87 4.57
N TYR A 39 -1.52 16.19 5.72
CA TYR A 39 -2.66 16.29 6.64
C TYR A 39 -2.21 16.67 8.05
N PRO A 40 -1.88 17.95 8.32
CA PRO A 40 -1.36 18.41 9.62
C PRO A 40 -2.33 18.18 10.79
N ASN A 41 -3.63 18.08 10.52
CA ASN A 41 -4.68 17.79 11.51
C ASN A 41 -5.08 16.30 11.55
N GLY A 42 -4.28 15.44 10.91
CA GLY A 42 -4.59 14.02 10.74
C GLY A 42 -5.54 13.74 9.58
N CYS A 43 -5.68 12.45 9.28
CA CYS A 43 -6.49 11.94 8.17
C CYS A 43 -7.40 10.80 8.67
N PRO A 44 -8.71 10.81 8.37
CA PRO A 44 -9.60 9.71 8.72
C PRO A 44 -9.14 8.38 8.10
N LEU A 45 -9.21 7.28 8.85
CA LEU A 45 -8.73 5.96 8.40
C LEU A 45 -9.33 5.51 7.06
N ALA A 46 -10.61 5.79 6.83
CA ALA A 46 -11.28 5.45 5.58
C ALA A 46 -10.69 6.21 4.39
N HIS A 47 -10.45 7.52 4.55
CA HIS A 47 -9.89 8.35 3.50
C HIS A 47 -8.42 7.99 3.24
N LEU A 48 -7.64 7.74 4.29
CA LEU A 48 -6.25 7.28 4.17
C LEU A 48 -6.15 5.93 3.43
N SER A 49 -7.09 5.03 3.69
CA SER A 49 -7.21 3.72 3.01
C SER A 49 -7.50 3.88 1.51
N GLU A 50 -8.37 4.82 1.13
CA GLU A 50 -8.67 5.15 -0.26
C GLU A 50 -7.44 5.75 -0.97
N LEU A 51 -6.80 6.75 -0.36
CA LEU A 51 -5.61 7.41 -0.91
C LEU A 51 -4.44 6.46 -1.12
N ALA A 52 -4.20 5.56 -0.15
CA ALA A 52 -3.12 4.58 -0.23
C ALA A 52 -3.44 3.40 -1.16
N GLY A 53 -4.70 3.24 -1.60
CA GLY A 53 -5.13 2.05 -2.34
C GLY A 53 -4.96 0.75 -1.54
N LEU A 54 -5.05 0.82 -0.21
CA LEU A 54 -4.85 -0.31 0.70
C LEU A 54 -6.13 -0.59 1.48
N ASN A 55 -6.38 -1.84 1.83
CA ASN A 55 -7.50 -2.20 2.70
C ASN A 55 -7.34 -1.55 4.08
N LYS A 56 -8.47 -1.15 4.70
CA LYS A 56 -8.50 -0.52 6.04
C LYS A 56 -7.74 -1.30 7.11
N SER A 57 -7.85 -2.63 7.11
CA SER A 57 -7.12 -3.51 8.04
C SER A 57 -5.59 -3.45 7.85
N THR A 58 -5.13 -3.32 6.60
CA THR A 58 -3.71 -3.18 6.27
C THR A 58 -3.19 -1.84 6.73
N VAL A 59 -3.92 -0.75 6.46
CA VAL A 59 -3.57 0.59 6.93
C VAL A 59 -3.52 0.64 8.45
N HIS A 60 -4.55 0.11 9.12
CA HIS A 60 -4.59 0.08 10.58
C HIS A 60 -3.38 -0.65 11.19
N ARG A 61 -3.02 -1.83 10.68
CA ARG A 61 -1.85 -2.59 11.16
C ARG A 61 -0.53 -1.82 10.95
N LEU A 62 -0.37 -1.17 9.80
CA LEU A 62 0.82 -0.36 9.52
C LEU A 62 0.87 0.87 10.44
N LEU A 63 -0.25 1.57 10.63
CA LEU A 63 -0.35 2.72 11.53
C LEU A 63 -0.03 2.33 12.97
N GLN A 64 -0.49 1.17 13.46
CA GLN A 64 -0.11 0.69 14.80
C GLN A 64 1.40 0.54 14.95
N GLY A 65 2.07 -0.08 13.97
CA GLY A 65 3.53 -0.19 13.99
C GLY A 65 4.23 1.17 13.96
N LEU A 66 3.78 2.07 13.10
CA LEU A 66 4.31 3.43 13.00
C LEU A 66 4.10 4.23 14.30
N GLN A 67 2.93 4.08 14.94
CA GLN A 67 2.59 4.74 16.20
C GLN A 67 3.45 4.21 17.35
N SER A 68 3.67 2.89 17.44
CA SER A 68 4.57 2.30 18.43
C SER A 68 6.02 2.79 18.30
N CYS A 69 6.44 3.16 17.09
CA CYS A 69 7.75 3.76 16.84
C CYS A 69 7.78 5.29 16.97
N GLY A 70 6.64 5.95 17.25
CA GLY A 70 6.55 7.39 17.42
C GLY A 70 6.53 8.20 16.11
N TYR A 71 6.33 7.57 14.95
CA TYR A 71 6.28 8.27 13.66
C TYR A 71 4.92 8.93 13.38
N VAL A 72 3.86 8.44 14.01
CA VAL A 72 2.50 8.98 13.87
C VAL A 72 1.79 8.98 15.22
N THR A 73 0.77 9.82 15.36
CA THR A 73 -0.13 9.84 16.53
C THR A 73 -1.58 9.94 16.08
N THR A 74 -2.51 9.54 16.94
CA THR A 74 -3.92 9.88 16.76
C THR A 74 -4.09 11.38 16.86
N ALA A 75 -4.79 11.97 15.88
CA ALA A 75 -5.22 13.36 15.97
C ALA A 75 -6.20 13.54 17.15
N PRO A 76 -6.20 14.71 17.80
CA PRO A 76 -7.10 15.02 18.92
C PRO A 76 -8.57 15.10 18.51
#